data_AF-A0AAU6DM54-F1
#
_entry.id   AF-A0AAU6DM54-F1
#
_cell.length_a   1.000
_cell.length_b   1.000
_cell.length_c   1.000
_cell.angle_alpha   90.00
_cell.angle_beta   90.00
_cell.angle_gamma   90.00
#
_symmetry.space_group_name_H-M   'P 1'
#
loop_
_entity.id
_entity.type
_entity.pdbx_description
1 polymer ?
#
loop_
_entity_poly.entity_id
_entity_poly.type
_entity_poly.pdbx_seq_one_letter_code
_entity_poly.pdbx_strand_id
1 'polypeptide(L)'
;MKISELSQHTGISSRSLRYYEQLGLLHPRRLPNGYRDYSEESLVCAERVRDLLRSGLGTEAIKDIGCCFTGAGESLRAKADTELAAGLARELENIQSRIDILTRHRDAIQAHLAEARLAAD
;
A
#
# COMPACT_ATOMS: atom_id res chain seq x y z
N MET A 1 15.24 -1.86 -17.86
CA MET A 1 13.97 -1.39 -18.44
C MET A 1 13.81 0.11 -18.27
N LYS A 2 13.17 0.80 -19.22
CA LYS A 2 12.73 2.20 -19.07
C LYS A 2 11.42 2.27 -18.26
N ILE A 3 11.06 3.46 -17.78
CA ILE A 3 9.82 3.64 -17.00
C ILE A 3 8.54 3.30 -17.78
N SER A 4 8.55 3.48 -19.11
CA SER A 4 7.44 3.12 -19.99
C SER A 4 7.24 1.61 -20.07
N GLU A 5 8.34 0.86 -20.17
CA GLU A 5 8.33 -0.61 -20.16
C GLU A 5 7.84 -1.12 -18.81
N LEU A 6 8.41 -0.60 -17.71
CA LEU A 6 7.95 -0.94 -16.35
C LEU A 6 6.45 -0.65 -16.16
N SER A 7 5.97 0.48 -16.70
CA SER A 7 4.56 0.85 -16.66
C SER A 7 3.68 -0.12 -17.44
N GLN A 8 4.12 -0.59 -18.61
CA GLN A 8 3.39 -1.58 -19.40
C GLN A 8 3.37 -2.94 -18.71
N HIS A 9 4.50 -3.41 -18.18
CA HIS A 9 4.60 -4.69 -17.49
C HIS A 9 3.74 -4.73 -16.22
N THR A 10 3.80 -3.67 -15.42
CA THR A 10 3.08 -3.61 -14.14
C THR A 10 1.66 -3.10 -14.27
N GLY A 11 1.29 -2.43 -15.37
CA GLY A 11 0.03 -1.69 -15.49
C GLY A 11 -0.06 -0.46 -14.56
N ILE A 12 1.03 -0.10 -13.88
CA ILE A 12 1.10 1.07 -12.99
C ILE A 12 1.49 2.28 -13.82
N SER A 13 0.81 3.42 -13.62
CA SER A 13 1.12 4.62 -14.39
C SER A 13 2.56 5.09 -14.17
N SER A 14 3.21 5.65 -15.20
CA SER A 14 4.55 6.23 -15.03
C SER A 14 4.59 7.35 -13.98
N ARG A 15 3.47 8.02 -13.74
CA ARG A 15 3.34 9.01 -12.65
C ARG A 15 3.46 8.34 -11.29
N SER A 16 2.74 7.25 -11.06
CA SER A 16 2.81 6.46 -9.83
C SER A 16 4.18 5.84 -9.62
N LEU A 17 4.81 5.31 -10.68
CA LEU A 17 6.18 4.77 -10.59
C LEU A 17 7.20 5.85 -10.20
N ARG A 18 7.09 7.06 -10.76
CA ARG A 18 7.92 8.21 -10.33
C ARG A 18 7.66 8.58 -8.87
N TYR A 19 6.41 8.50 -8.44
CA TYR A 19 6.06 8.76 -7.05
C TYR A 19 6.64 7.71 -6.10
N TYR A 20 6.62 6.42 -6.47
CA TYR A 20 7.29 5.37 -5.70
C TYR A 20 8.81 5.59 -5.61
N GLU A 21 9.44 6.02 -6.71
CA GLU A 21 10.85 6.44 -6.70
C GLU A 21 11.10 7.62 -5.75
N GLN A 22 10.24 8.65 -5.75
CA GLN A 22 10.35 9.79 -4.83
C GLN A 22 10.21 9.39 -3.36
N LEU A 23 9.38 8.40 -3.07
CA LEU A 23 9.23 7.84 -1.73
C LEU A 23 10.40 6.95 -1.32
N GLY A 24 11.33 6.63 -2.24
CA GLY A 24 12.42 5.70 -2.01
C GLY A 24 11.99 4.24 -2.02
N LEU A 25 10.86 3.91 -2.65
CA LEU A 25 10.38 2.53 -2.81
C LEU A 25 10.98 1.87 -4.06
N LEU A 26 11.38 2.65 -5.06
CA LEU A 26 12.05 2.18 -6.26
C LEU A 26 13.42 2.84 -6.40
N HIS A 27 14.44 2.03 -6.70
CA HIS A 27 15.82 2.48 -6.83
C HIS A 27 16.40 2.12 -8.21
N PRO A 28 15.94 2.77 -9.30
CA PRO A 28 16.51 2.53 -10.62
C PRO A 28 17.97 2.92 -10.66
N ARG A 29 18.77 2.15 -11.39
CA ARG A 29 20.15 2.56 -11.71
C ARG A 29 20.11 3.68 -12.74
N ARG A 30 21.12 4.53 -12.72
CA ARG A 30 21.35 5.49 -13.80
C ARG A 30 22.37 4.93 -14.77
N LEU A 31 22.00 4.90 -16.05
CA LEU A 31 22.90 4.55 -17.13
C LEU A 31 23.86 5.72 -17.44
N PRO A 32 25.00 5.47 -18.10
CA PRO A 32 25.97 6.52 -18.46
C PRO A 32 25.37 7.67 -19.27
N ASN A 33 24.30 7.42 -20.02
CA ASN A 33 23.56 8.42 -20.80
C ASN A 33 22.50 9.19 -19.98
N GLY A 34 22.47 9.03 -18.65
CA GLY A 34 21.56 9.72 -17.74
C GLY A 34 20.15 9.13 -17.65
N TYR A 35 19.82 8.12 -18.46
CA TYR A 35 18.52 7.44 -18.39
C TYR A 35 18.43 6.52 -17.18
N ARG A 36 17.20 6.33 -16.69
CA ARG A 36 16.88 5.35 -15.65
C ARG A 36 16.78 3.96 -16.24
N ASP A 37 17.35 3.00 -15.53
CA ASP A 37 17.27 1.57 -15.80
C ASP A 37 16.69 0.85 -14.58
N TYR A 38 15.44 0.42 -14.73
CA TYR A 38 14.71 -0.41 -13.76
C TYR A 38 15.03 -1.88 -14.01
N SER A 39 15.35 -2.61 -12.94
CA SER A 39 15.60 -4.05 -12.97
C SER A 39 14.30 -4.85 -12.87
N GLU A 40 14.38 -6.17 -13.06
CA GLU A 40 13.27 -7.09 -12.73
C GLU A 40 12.85 -6.98 -11.25
N GLU A 41 13.81 -6.74 -10.35
CA GLU A 41 13.50 -6.50 -8.94
C GLU A 41 12.64 -5.25 -8.74
N SER A 42 12.83 -4.23 -9.59
CA SER A 42 11.98 -3.03 -9.59
C SER A 42 10.55 -3.34 -10.01
N LEU A 43 10.35 -4.32 -10.90
CA LEU A 43 9.02 -4.80 -11.30
C LEU A 43 8.33 -5.48 -10.13
N VAL A 44 8.99 -6.48 -9.51
CA VAL A 44 8.43 -7.20 -8.34
C VAL A 44 8.13 -6.23 -7.20
N CYS A 45 9.00 -5.26 -6.96
CA CYS A 45 8.79 -4.24 -5.95
C CYS A 45 7.57 -3.36 -6.27
N ALA A 46 7.46 -2.85 -7.50
CA ALA A 46 6.34 -2.00 -7.90
C ALA A 46 4.99 -2.72 -7.79
N GLU A 47 4.92 -4.01 -8.14
CA GLU A 47 3.71 -4.83 -7.99
C GLU A 47 3.33 -5.01 -6.52
N ARG A 48 4.29 -5.33 -5.66
CA ARG A 48 4.05 -5.45 -4.21
C ARG A 48 3.57 -4.14 -3.59
N VAL A 49 4.19 -3.01 -3.94
CA VAL A 49 3.76 -1.69 -3.47
C VAL A 49 2.31 -1.42 -3.89
N ARG A 50 1.95 -1.75 -5.14
CA ARG A 50 0.55 -1.60 -5.60
C ARG A 50 -0.41 -2.47 -4.79
N ASP A 51 -0.04 -3.71 -4.50
CA ASP A 51 -0.93 -4.64 -3.80
C ASP A 51 -1.13 -4.23 -2.34
N LEU A 52 -0.09 -3.73 -1.67
CA LEU A 52 -0.18 -3.14 -0.32
C LEU A 52 -1.03 -1.87 -0.31
N LEU A 53 -0.89 -1.00 -1.31
CA LEU A 53 -1.78 0.16 -1.43
C LEU A 53 -3.25 -0.25 -1.62
N ARG A 54 -3.50 -1.33 -2.37
CA ARG A 54 -4.84 -1.88 -2.58
C ARG A 54 -5.45 -2.48 -1.32
N SER A 55 -4.64 -2.96 -0.38
CA SER A 55 -5.13 -3.41 0.92
C SER A 55 -5.44 -2.26 1.90
N GLY A 56 -5.27 -1.01 1.47
CA GLY A 56 -5.60 0.17 2.26
C GLY A 56 -4.45 0.72 3.10
N LEU A 57 -3.22 0.19 2.96
CA LEU A 57 -2.06 0.76 3.62
C LEU A 57 -1.71 2.11 2.99
N GLY A 58 -1.35 3.07 3.84
CA GLY A 58 -0.77 4.32 3.40
C GLY A 58 0.65 4.13 2.87
N THR A 59 1.09 5.06 2.02
CA THR A 59 2.45 5.09 1.47
C THR A 59 3.54 5.23 2.53
N GLU A 60 3.22 5.82 3.68
CA GLU A 60 4.14 6.00 4.81
C GLU A 60 4.43 4.66 5.48
N ALA A 61 3.40 3.88 5.81
CA ALA A 61 3.55 2.52 6.31
C ALA A 61 4.35 1.65 5.34
N ILE A 62 4.05 1.72 4.03
CA ILE A 62 4.77 0.95 3.00
C ILE A 62 6.25 1.35 2.92
N LYS A 63 6.58 2.63 3.15
CA LYS A 63 7.96 3.11 3.16
C LYS A 63 8.74 2.60 4.36
N ASP A 64 8.13 2.53 5.54
CA ASP A 64 8.78 1.98 6.73
C ASP A 64 9.08 0.48 6.57
N ILE A 65 8.22 -0.20 5.84
CA ILE A 65 8.41 -1.60 5.42
C ILE A 65 9.45 -1.73 4.28
N GLY A 66 9.85 -0.61 3.68
CA GLY A 66 10.74 -0.44 2.53
C GLY A 66 12.07 -1.19 2.60
N CYS A 67 12.55 -1.53 3.80
CA CYS A 67 13.76 -2.31 4.05
C CYS A 67 13.74 -3.72 3.40
N CYS A 68 12.56 -4.30 3.15
CA CYS A 68 12.40 -5.61 2.51
C CYS A 68 12.78 -5.64 1.02
N PHE A 69 12.78 -4.49 0.33
CA PHE A 69 12.56 -4.50 -1.13
C PHE A 69 13.81 -4.33 -1.99
N THR A 70 14.97 -4.07 -1.40
CA THR A 70 16.24 -4.02 -2.16
C THR A 70 17.41 -4.64 -1.43
N GLY A 71 18.09 -5.59 -2.08
CA GLY A 71 19.51 -5.92 -1.89
C GLY A 71 19.97 -6.37 -0.50
N ALA A 72 19.09 -6.47 0.49
CA ALA A 72 19.47 -6.78 1.83
C ALA A 72 19.59 -8.29 2.05
N GLY A 73 20.66 -8.70 2.76
CA GLY A 73 20.91 -10.09 3.13
C GLY A 73 19.75 -10.68 3.96
N GLU A 74 19.74 -12.01 4.07
CA GLU A 74 18.65 -12.81 4.66
C GLU A 74 18.18 -12.32 6.05
N SER A 75 19.10 -11.82 6.88
CA SER A 75 18.80 -11.28 8.21
C SER A 75 18.08 -9.93 8.22
N LEU A 76 18.30 -9.07 7.21
CA LEU A 76 17.55 -7.83 7.06
C LEU A 76 16.15 -8.10 6.50
N ARG A 77 16.00 -9.11 5.62
CA ARG A 77 14.70 -9.54 5.11
C ARG A 77 13.79 -10.02 6.23
N ALA A 78 14.28 -10.89 7.12
CA ALA A 78 13.48 -11.40 8.24
C ALA A 78 13.00 -10.29 9.21
N LYS A 79 13.84 -9.27 9.47
CA LYS A 79 13.43 -8.11 10.29
C LYS A 79 12.36 -7.29 9.60
N ALA A 80 12.58 -6.99 8.33
CA ALA A 80 11.66 -6.19 7.55
C ALA A 80 10.31 -6.93 7.33
N ASP A 81 10.32 -8.26 7.23
CA ASP A 81 9.09 -9.09 7.19
C ASP A 81 8.32 -9.03 8.53
N THR A 82 9.05 -8.95 9.65
CA THR A 82 8.43 -8.79 10.98
C THR A 82 7.82 -7.41 11.16
N GLU A 83 8.51 -6.35 10.70
CA GLU A 83 7.99 -4.97 10.71
C GLU A 83 6.79 -4.81 9.78
N LEU A 84 6.81 -5.45 8.60
CA LEU A 84 5.67 -5.57 7.69
C LEU A 84 4.48 -6.20 8.38
N ALA A 85 4.66 -7.39 8.98
CA ALA A 85 3.58 -8.09 9.66
C ALA A 85 2.99 -7.24 10.80
N ALA A 86 3.83 -6.55 11.57
CA ALA A 86 3.37 -5.66 12.63
C ALA A 86 2.62 -4.42 12.09
N GLY A 87 3.08 -3.85 10.98
CA GLY A 87 2.38 -2.75 10.30
C GLY A 87 1.01 -3.16 9.78
N LEU A 88 0.93 -4.32 9.11
CA LEU A 88 -0.32 -4.90 8.63
C LEU A 88 -1.31 -5.18 9.78
N ALA A 89 -0.82 -5.72 10.90
CA ALA A 89 -1.65 -6.00 12.06
C ALA A 89 -2.25 -4.72 12.66
N ARG A 90 -1.46 -3.64 12.78
CA ARG A 90 -1.95 -2.33 13.24
C ARG A 90 -3.00 -1.74 12.31
N GLU A 91 -2.79 -1.82 11.00
CA GLU A 91 -3.81 -1.34 10.05
C GLU A 91 -5.09 -2.16 10.09
N LEU A 92 -4.99 -3.48 10.30
CA LEU A 92 -6.16 -4.33 10.48
C LEU A 92 -6.96 -3.90 11.72
N GLU A 93 -6.30 -3.64 12.84
CA GLU A 93 -6.94 -3.12 14.06
C GLU A 93 -7.61 -1.76 13.83
N ASN A 94 -6.93 -0.84 13.13
CA ASN A 94 -7.48 0.47 12.77
C ASN A 94 -8.75 0.33 11.91
N ILE A 95 -8.71 -0.54 10.90
CA ILE A 95 -9.86 -0.81 10.03
C ILE A 95 -11.00 -1.42 10.84
N GLN A 96 -10.73 -2.39 11.72
CA GLN A 96 -11.74 -3.02 12.55
C GLN A 96 -12.44 -2.01 13.46
N SER A 97 -11.67 -1.14 14.12
CA SER A 97 -12.23 -0.07 14.96
C SER A 97 -13.16 0.87 14.18
N ARG A 98 -12.80 1.22 12.94
CA ARG A 98 -13.64 2.04 12.07
C ARG A 98 -14.92 1.30 11.65
N ILE A 99 -14.83 0.00 11.34
CA ILE A 99 -16.00 -0.83 11.04
C ILE A 99 -16.96 -0.86 12.23
N ASP A 100 -16.45 -1.02 13.44
CA ASP A 100 -17.28 -1.10 14.66
C ASP A 100 -18.01 0.22 14.93
N ILE A 101 -17.32 1.36 14.72
CA ILE A 101 -17.94 2.70 14.84
C ILE A 101 -19.04 2.87 13.79
N LEU A 102 -18.75 2.59 12.52
CA LEU A 102 -19.71 2.76 11.43
C LEU A 102 -20.90 1.81 11.57
N THR A 103 -20.69 0.61 12.08
CA THR A 103 -21.74 -0.36 12.39
C THR A 103 -22.69 0.21 13.46
N ARG A 104 -22.15 0.75 14.56
CA ARG A 104 -22.97 1.40 15.59
C ARG A 104 -23.78 2.58 15.05
N HIS A 105 -23.17 3.40 14.19
CA HIS A 105 -23.89 4.52 13.56
C HIS A 105 -25.04 4.04 12.68
N ARG A 106 -24.79 3.03 11.84
CA ARG A 106 -25.83 2.41 10.99
C ARG A 106 -26.99 1.90 11.85
N ASP A 107 -26.69 1.17 12.91
CA ASP A 107 -27.70 0.54 13.76
C ASP A 107 -28.54 1.59 14.52
N ALA A 108 -27.91 2.68 14.98
CA ALA A 108 -28.62 3.81 15.59
C ALA A 108 -29.58 4.50 14.60
N ILE A 109 -29.12 4.74 13.35
CA ILE A 109 -29.98 5.30 12.29
C ILE A 109 -31.16 4.36 11.98
N GLN A 110 -30.91 3.04 11.93
CA GLN A 110 -31.96 2.06 11.71
C GLN A 110 -33.01 2.06 12.84
N ALA A 111 -32.59 2.21 14.10
CA ALA A 111 -33.50 2.32 15.23
C ALA A 111 -34.40 3.57 15.12
N HIS A 112 -33.81 4.74 14.87
CA HIS A 112 -34.57 5.98 14.68
C HIS A 112 -35.56 5.91 13.51
N LEU A 113 -35.19 5.25 12.41
CA LEU A 113 -36.10 5.03 11.28
C LEU A 113 -37.25 4.09 11.64
N ALA A 114 -37.03 3.08 12.48
CA ALA A 114 -38.08 2.19 12.94
C ALA A 114 -39.08 2.93 13.84
N GLU A 115 -38.59 3.74 14.79
CA GLU A 115 -39.43 4.58 15.65
C GLU A 115 -40.28 5.58 14.84
N ALA A 116 -39.66 6.27 13.87
CA ALA A 116 -40.37 7.22 13.03
C ALA A 116 -41.47 6.58 12.16
N ARG A 117 -41.28 5.32 11.74
CA ARG A 117 -42.31 4.57 10.99
C ARG A 117 -43.46 4.14 11.89
N LEU A 118 -43.16 3.64 13.10
CA LEU A 118 -44.18 3.24 14.06
C LEU A 118 -45.03 4.42 14.55
N ALA A 119 -44.49 5.64 14.57
CA ALA A 119 -45.25 6.85 14.91
C ALA A 119 -46.11 7.39 13.76
N ALA A 120 -45.93 6.88 12.54
CA ALA A 120 -46.67 7.29 11.35
C ALA A 120 -47.86 6.37 11.03
N ASP A 121 -47.96 5.22 11.71
CA ASP A 121 -49.08 4.26 11.68
C ASP A 121 -50.04 4.49 12.86
#